data_AF-M5BVX3-F1
#
_entry.id   AF-M5BVX3-F1
#
_cell.length_a   1.000
_cell.length_b   1.000
_cell.length_c   1.000
_cell.angle_alpha   90.00
_cell.angle_beta   90.00
_cell.angle_gamma   90.00
#
_symmetry.space_group_name_H-M   'P 1'
#
loop_
_entity.id
_entity.type
_entity.pdbx_description
1 polymer ?
#
loop_
_entity_poly.entity_id
_entity_poly.type
_entity_poly.pdbx_seq_one_letter_code
_entity_poly.pdbx_strand_id
1 'polypeptide(L)'
;MRDRAVEMMVAVAARPGGGVRAVRMCFEILELMKLDIANHQLQALRPYLFETAIDFELKTFQERHERGLLTLSTTQEWLRKAASTFSSPPPTMHLLSHALTSLIFSPPATVSTPPPPTTTPLSQRLPHIAPPPGYPETLYLDHARLAGLTADAADLGVLYAVLMLFRQLVYSTGSKVSLEDSVVDRVKREIWEVGPVRLGLCFSGRKPGDDEEWEKWRAGMRDVVLQVAVRAEQVRSGLPFDSSKTPTTLPDTKTLSMLESWTENNLKPDAPLAKLFKGRLTKAVEQVVNNSSRKKESEEEKEVVAAGLEPLMPEIRHLGERIGKLASFHGRVYRGLYEAEGFLA
;
A
#
# COMPACT_ATOMS: atom_id res chain seq x y z
N MET A 1 12.99 27.39 12.91
CA MET A 1 12.77 27.91 11.53
C MET A 1 11.96 29.21 11.51
N ARG A 2 10.96 29.40 12.39
CA ARG A 2 10.10 30.60 12.40
C ARG A 2 10.76 31.84 13.00
N ASP A 3 11.57 31.68 14.04
CA ASP A 3 12.32 32.79 14.63
C ASP A 3 13.23 33.46 13.59
N ARG A 4 13.88 32.65 12.75
CA ARG A 4 14.65 33.12 11.59
C ARG A 4 13.80 33.88 10.57
N ALA A 5 12.54 33.49 10.35
CA ALA A 5 11.63 34.21 9.43
C ALA A 5 11.22 35.57 10.01
N VAL A 6 10.98 35.63 11.32
CA VAL A 6 10.71 36.87 12.06
C VAL A 6 11.92 37.80 12.01
N GLU A 7 13.12 37.30 12.28
CA GLU A 7 14.37 38.07 12.17
C GLU A 7 14.59 38.62 10.75
N MET A 8 14.33 37.82 9.71
CA MET A 8 14.41 38.27 8.32
C MET A 8 13.38 39.36 8.00
N MET A 9 12.14 39.22 8.48
CA MET A 9 11.11 40.25 8.32
C MET A 9 11.53 41.56 9.00
N VAL A 10 12.06 41.51 10.23
CA VAL A 10 12.56 42.68 10.97
C VAL A 10 13.72 43.34 10.22
N ALA A 11 14.64 42.55 9.68
CA ALA A 11 15.75 43.06 8.86
C ALA A 11 15.27 43.74 7.56
N VAL A 12 14.20 43.23 6.92
CA VAL A 12 13.58 43.85 5.74
C VAL A 12 12.83 45.13 6.11
N ALA A 13 12.16 45.17 7.26
CA ALA A 13 11.46 46.36 7.75
C ALA A 13 12.42 47.54 8.03
N ALA A 14 13.64 47.24 8.47
CA ALA A 14 14.67 48.24 8.77
C ALA A 14 15.27 48.94 7.53
N ARG A 15 15.00 48.43 6.30
CA ARG A 15 15.51 49.02 5.06
C ARG A 15 14.57 50.12 4.52
N PRO A 16 15.11 51.19 3.90
CA PRO A 16 14.29 52.22 3.26
C PRO A 16 13.38 51.61 2.18
N GLY A 17 12.07 51.85 2.25
CA GLY A 17 11.08 51.27 1.33
C GLY A 17 10.72 49.80 1.60
N GLY A 18 11.24 49.18 2.68
CA GLY A 18 11.01 47.78 3.03
C GLY A 18 9.66 47.49 3.70
N GLY A 19 8.92 48.52 4.14
CA GLY A 19 7.71 48.38 4.95
C GLY A 19 6.62 47.49 4.32
N VAL A 20 6.30 47.70 3.04
CA VAL A 20 5.27 46.89 2.35
C VAL A 20 5.66 45.41 2.28
N ARG A 21 6.95 45.13 2.05
CA ARG A 21 7.47 43.77 1.98
C ARG A 21 7.48 43.11 3.36
N ALA A 22 7.86 43.86 4.39
CA ALA A 22 7.80 43.38 5.78
C ALA A 22 6.36 43.05 6.21
N VAL A 23 5.37 43.87 5.82
CA VAL A 23 3.95 43.59 6.10
C VAL A 23 3.48 42.31 5.40
N ARG A 24 3.88 42.08 4.14
CA ARG A 24 3.57 40.82 3.44
C ARG A 24 4.18 39.61 4.16
N MET A 25 5.47 39.69 4.51
CA MET A 25 6.16 38.64 5.27
C MET A 25 5.51 38.42 6.65
N CYS A 26 5.00 39.46 7.30
CA CYS A 26 4.26 39.34 8.55
C CYS A 26 2.98 38.51 8.37
N PHE A 27 2.20 38.75 7.31
CA PHE A 27 1.01 37.94 7.03
C PHE A 27 1.34 36.48 6.72
N GLU A 28 2.41 36.22 5.96
CA GLU A 28 2.90 34.86 5.71
C GLU A 28 3.30 34.16 7.02
N ILE A 29 4.01 34.86 7.92
CA ILE A 29 4.36 34.33 9.25
C ILE A 29 3.11 34.07 10.10
N LEU A 30 2.12 34.98 10.10
CA LEU A 30 0.87 34.81 10.84
C LEU A 30 0.05 33.63 10.31
N GLU A 31 0.02 33.40 9.01
CA GLU A 31 -0.63 32.24 8.41
C GLU A 31 0.05 30.94 8.84
N LEU A 32 1.39 30.91 8.83
CA LEU A 32 2.15 29.81 9.38
C LEU A 32 1.81 29.61 10.88
N MET A 33 1.73 30.69 11.68
CA MET A 33 1.39 30.62 13.11
C MET A 33 0.00 30.04 13.36
N LYS A 34 -1.00 30.39 12.54
CA LYS A 34 -2.33 29.77 12.62
C LYS A 34 -2.28 28.26 12.39
N LEU A 35 -1.51 27.80 11.40
CA LEU A 35 -1.34 26.38 11.12
C LEU A 35 -0.66 25.64 12.28
N ASP A 36 0.31 26.26 12.96
CA ASP A 36 0.93 25.69 14.16
C ASP A 36 -0.06 25.56 15.31
N ILE A 37 -0.83 26.62 15.58
CA ILE A 37 -1.84 26.59 16.64
C ILE A 37 -2.87 25.51 16.35
N ALA A 38 -3.34 25.40 15.10
CA ALA A 38 -4.25 24.34 14.69
C ALA A 38 -3.64 22.94 14.86
N ASN A 39 -2.37 22.75 14.46
CA ASN A 39 -1.67 21.47 14.64
C ASN A 39 -1.47 21.12 16.11
N HIS A 40 -1.08 22.10 16.94
CA HIS A 40 -0.96 21.92 18.38
C HIS A 40 -2.31 21.58 19.01
N GLN A 41 -3.38 22.28 18.63
CA GLN A 41 -4.74 21.98 19.09
C GLN A 41 -5.19 20.58 18.66
N LEU A 42 -4.92 20.18 17.42
CA LEU A 42 -5.24 18.85 16.94
C LEU A 42 -4.45 17.77 17.70
N GLN A 43 -3.17 18.02 18.02
CA GLN A 43 -2.35 17.13 18.85
C GLN A 43 -2.89 17.06 20.29
N ALA A 44 -3.26 18.19 20.88
CA ALA A 44 -3.83 18.25 22.22
C ALA A 44 -5.20 17.52 22.30
N LEU A 45 -6.02 17.64 21.26
CA LEU A 45 -7.33 16.97 21.15
C LEU A 45 -7.22 15.51 20.70
N ARG A 46 -6.07 15.06 20.20
CA ARG A 46 -5.89 13.71 19.63
C ARG A 46 -6.36 12.57 20.56
N PRO A 47 -6.06 12.58 21.88
CA PRO A 47 -6.54 11.52 22.77
C PRO A 47 -8.08 11.47 22.82
N TYR A 48 -8.71 12.63 23.00
CA TYR A 48 -10.18 12.75 23.04
C TYR A 48 -10.82 12.32 21.72
N LEU A 49 -10.31 12.79 20.58
CA LEU A 49 -10.82 12.42 19.26
C LEU A 49 -10.72 10.91 19.00
N PHE A 50 -9.67 10.26 19.51
CA PHE A 50 -9.50 8.82 19.38
C PHE A 50 -10.48 8.03 20.25
N GLU A 51 -10.71 8.48 21.49
CA GLU A 51 -11.67 7.88 22.41
C GLU A 51 -13.11 7.96 21.88
N THR A 52 -13.50 9.10 21.31
CA THR A 52 -14.87 9.33 20.79
C THR A 52 -15.07 8.95 19.33
N ALA A 53 -14.03 8.48 18.63
CA ALA A 53 -14.06 8.25 17.19
C ALA A 53 -15.17 7.27 16.77
N ILE A 54 -15.30 6.17 17.51
CA ILE A 54 -16.25 5.10 17.21
C ILE A 54 -17.69 5.61 17.28
N ASP A 55 -18.04 6.29 18.37
CA ASP A 55 -19.39 6.84 18.59
C ASP A 55 -19.73 7.91 17.55
N PHE A 56 -18.77 8.78 17.26
CA PHE A 56 -18.94 9.83 16.25
C PHE A 56 -19.17 9.24 14.86
N GLU A 57 -18.37 8.27 14.46
CA GLU A 57 -18.46 7.63 13.14
C GLU A 57 -19.79 6.89 12.97
N LEU A 58 -20.18 6.09 13.96
CA LEU A 58 -21.44 5.35 13.94
C LEU A 58 -22.65 6.29 13.90
N LYS A 59 -22.67 7.33 14.74
CA LYS A 59 -23.74 8.33 14.75
C LYS A 59 -23.83 9.06 13.41
N THR A 60 -22.70 9.52 12.88
CA THR A 60 -22.65 10.21 11.58
C THR A 60 -23.14 9.31 10.46
N PHE A 61 -22.78 8.03 10.49
CA PHE A 61 -23.22 7.04 9.53
C PHE A 61 -24.74 6.83 9.59
N GLN A 62 -25.29 6.65 10.79
CA GLN A 62 -26.74 6.48 11.02
C GLN A 62 -27.53 7.69 10.53
N GLU A 63 -27.12 8.91 10.89
CA GLU A 63 -27.78 10.15 10.44
C GLU A 63 -27.81 10.27 8.91
N ARG A 64 -26.75 9.82 8.23
CA ARG A 64 -26.69 9.83 6.76
C ARG A 64 -27.57 8.77 6.14
N HIS A 65 -27.62 7.58 6.73
CA HIS A 65 -28.49 6.49 6.29
C HIS A 65 -29.97 6.87 6.45
N GLU A 66 -30.37 7.44 7.59
CA GLU A 66 -31.75 7.90 7.86
C GLU A 66 -32.21 9.00 6.91
N ARG A 67 -31.28 9.86 6.47
CA ARG A 67 -31.55 10.91 5.47
C ARG A 67 -31.59 10.39 4.03
N GLY A 68 -31.38 9.09 3.82
CA GLY A 68 -31.31 8.49 2.48
C GLY A 68 -30.09 8.91 1.66
N LEU A 69 -29.04 9.42 2.31
CA LEU A 69 -27.80 9.88 1.65
C LEU A 69 -26.79 8.74 1.43
N LEU A 70 -27.01 7.58 2.05
CA LEU A 70 -26.17 6.38 1.92
C LEU A 70 -27.05 5.15 1.73
N THR A 71 -26.71 4.35 0.71
CA THR A 71 -27.21 3.00 0.54
C THR A 71 -26.26 2.00 1.21
N LEU A 72 -26.71 0.77 1.43
CA LEU A 72 -25.90 -0.32 1.98
C LEU A 72 -25.64 -1.46 0.98
N SER A 73 -26.08 -1.29 -0.27
CA SER A 73 -26.06 -2.33 -1.30
C SER A 73 -24.66 -2.84 -1.58
N THR A 74 -23.67 -1.95 -1.71
CA THR A 74 -22.29 -2.35 -2.05
C THR A 74 -21.62 -3.05 -0.87
N THR A 75 -21.88 -2.59 0.36
CA THR A 75 -21.41 -3.21 1.60
C THR A 75 -21.97 -4.62 1.74
N GLN A 76 -23.27 -4.80 1.50
CA GLN A 76 -23.90 -6.12 1.56
C GLN A 76 -23.37 -7.06 0.47
N GLU A 77 -23.26 -6.60 -0.78
CA GLU A 77 -22.70 -7.41 -1.88
C GLU A 77 -21.26 -7.83 -1.58
N TRP A 78 -20.42 -6.90 -1.11
CA TRP A 78 -19.05 -7.17 -0.71
C TRP A 78 -18.95 -8.24 0.38
N LEU A 79 -19.76 -8.13 1.43
CA LEU A 79 -19.75 -9.11 2.53
C LEU A 79 -20.35 -10.45 2.12
N ARG A 80 -21.43 -10.48 1.31
CA ARG A 80 -22.00 -11.72 0.78
C ARG A 80 -20.98 -12.46 -0.11
N LYS A 81 -20.25 -11.73 -0.96
CA LYS A 81 -19.17 -12.29 -1.78
C LYS A 81 -18.03 -12.86 -0.94
N ALA A 82 -17.67 -12.20 0.16
CA ALA A 82 -16.68 -12.74 1.09
C ALA A 82 -17.24 -13.98 1.83
N ALA A 83 -18.49 -13.94 2.26
CA ALA A 83 -19.15 -15.02 3.00
C ALA A 83 -19.29 -16.30 2.15
N SER A 84 -19.54 -16.19 0.85
CA SER A 84 -19.65 -17.35 -0.06
C SER A 84 -18.35 -18.13 -0.25
N THR A 85 -17.20 -17.57 0.17
CA THR A 85 -15.92 -18.28 0.18
C THR A 85 -15.83 -19.27 1.34
N PHE A 86 -16.69 -19.14 2.35
CA PHE A 86 -16.73 -20.03 3.51
C PHE A 86 -17.82 -21.10 3.34
N SER A 87 -17.50 -22.34 3.73
CA SER A 87 -18.46 -23.45 3.72
C SER A 87 -19.47 -23.38 4.87
N SER A 88 -19.14 -22.64 5.94
CA SER A 88 -20.00 -22.41 7.11
C SER A 88 -19.91 -20.93 7.51
N PRO A 89 -20.92 -20.35 8.19
CA PRO A 89 -20.90 -18.95 8.59
C PRO A 89 -19.72 -18.68 9.53
N PRO A 90 -18.71 -17.89 9.12
CA PRO A 90 -17.58 -17.57 9.97
C PRO A 90 -17.96 -16.50 11.01
N PRO A 91 -17.18 -16.36 12.11
CA PRO A 91 -17.32 -15.22 13.00
C PRO A 91 -17.17 -13.90 12.24
N THR A 92 -17.95 -12.88 12.61
CA THR A 92 -17.97 -11.55 11.93
C THR A 92 -16.58 -10.97 11.73
N MET A 93 -15.71 -11.03 12.74
CA MET A 93 -14.35 -10.51 12.65
C MET A 93 -13.49 -11.26 11.61
N HIS A 94 -13.66 -12.57 11.50
CA HIS A 94 -12.96 -13.38 10.51
C HIS A 94 -13.45 -13.08 9.09
N LEU A 95 -14.77 -12.92 8.93
CA LEU A 95 -15.36 -12.46 7.68
C LEU A 95 -14.81 -11.09 7.26
N LEU A 96 -14.76 -10.13 8.19
CA LEU A 96 -14.24 -8.78 7.92
C LEU A 96 -12.77 -8.80 7.54
N SER A 97 -11.94 -9.54 8.27
CA SER A 97 -10.52 -9.72 7.94
C SER A 97 -10.32 -10.28 6.53
N HIS A 98 -11.06 -11.32 6.16
CA HIS A 98 -11.01 -11.90 4.82
C HIS A 98 -11.54 -10.92 3.75
N ALA A 99 -12.67 -10.28 4.00
CA ALA A 99 -13.30 -9.34 3.07
C ALA A 99 -12.40 -8.12 2.79
N LEU A 100 -11.76 -7.57 3.82
CA LEU A 100 -10.81 -6.46 3.70
C LEU A 100 -9.53 -6.89 2.98
N THR A 101 -9.00 -8.06 3.31
CA THR A 101 -7.80 -8.59 2.62
C THR A 101 -8.09 -8.81 1.13
N SER A 102 -9.23 -9.42 0.80
CA SER A 102 -9.68 -9.60 -0.58
C SER A 102 -9.85 -8.27 -1.32
N LEU A 103 -10.42 -7.25 -0.67
CA LEU A 103 -10.58 -5.91 -1.23
C LEU A 103 -9.23 -5.23 -1.49
N ILE A 104 -8.25 -5.38 -0.60
CA ILE A 104 -6.92 -4.78 -0.71
C ILE A 104 -6.15 -5.39 -1.89
N PHE A 105 -6.20 -6.72 -2.04
CA PHE A 105 -5.53 -7.40 -3.15
C PHE A 105 -6.31 -7.29 -4.46
N SER A 106 -7.63 -7.13 -4.41
CA SER A 106 -8.52 -7.02 -5.58
C SER A 106 -9.40 -5.77 -5.48
N PRO A 107 -8.80 -4.57 -5.63
CA PRO A 107 -9.57 -3.33 -5.59
C PRO A 107 -10.55 -3.28 -6.77
N PRO A 108 -11.73 -2.64 -6.61
CA PRO A 108 -12.66 -2.37 -7.70
C PRO A 108 -11.95 -1.62 -8.84
N ALA A 109 -12.24 -1.98 -10.10
CA ALA A 109 -11.58 -1.47 -11.29
C ALA A 109 -11.82 0.02 -11.60
N THR A 110 -12.45 0.76 -10.69
CA THR A 110 -12.84 2.17 -10.85
C THR A 110 -12.33 3.00 -9.70
N VAL A 111 -11.04 3.33 -9.65
CA VAL A 111 -10.59 4.52 -8.93
C VAL A 111 -9.42 5.17 -9.67
N SER A 112 -9.77 6.08 -10.59
CA SER A 112 -8.96 7.29 -10.76
C SER A 112 -8.78 7.90 -9.37
N THR A 113 -7.54 8.22 -9.02
CA THR A 113 -7.08 8.98 -7.83
C THR A 113 -8.20 9.63 -7.00
N PRO A 114 -8.24 9.42 -5.67
CA PRO A 114 -9.21 10.12 -4.84
C PRO A 114 -9.12 11.63 -5.13
N PRO A 115 -10.24 12.35 -5.25
CA PRO A 115 -10.16 13.81 -5.29
C PRO A 115 -9.42 14.25 -4.01
N PRO A 116 -8.54 15.26 -4.09
CA PRO A 116 -7.94 15.83 -2.90
C PRO A 116 -9.05 16.19 -1.90
N PRO A 117 -8.78 16.18 -0.58
CA PRO A 117 -9.74 16.71 0.38
C PRO A 117 -10.00 18.17 0.02
N THR A 118 -11.10 18.41 -0.69
CA THR A 118 -11.49 19.75 -1.08
C THR A 118 -11.81 20.49 0.20
N THR A 119 -10.94 21.40 0.59
CA THR A 119 -11.24 22.47 1.54
C THR A 119 -12.19 23.46 0.86
N THR A 120 -13.41 23.03 0.56
CA THR A 120 -14.48 23.93 0.18
C THR A 120 -14.94 24.68 1.42
N PRO A 121 -15.16 26.00 1.32
CA PRO A 121 -15.63 26.79 2.45
C PRO A 121 -16.95 26.24 2.98
N LEU A 122 -17.11 26.32 4.30
CA LEU A 122 -18.21 25.85 5.14
C LEU A 122 -19.56 26.52 4.79
N SER A 123 -20.06 26.32 3.58
CA SER A 123 -21.43 26.70 3.18
C SER A 123 -22.31 25.45 3.20
N GLN A 124 -22.89 25.19 4.37
CA GLN A 124 -24.19 24.51 4.57
C GLN A 124 -24.44 23.12 3.93
N ARG A 125 -23.43 22.41 3.44
CA ARG A 125 -23.56 20.97 3.18
C ARG A 125 -22.42 20.25 3.89
N LEU A 126 -22.75 19.23 4.68
CA LEU A 126 -21.74 18.26 5.11
C LEU A 126 -20.95 17.86 3.85
N PRO A 127 -19.60 17.87 3.87
CA PRO A 127 -18.84 17.35 2.75
C PRO A 127 -19.38 15.96 2.43
N HIS A 128 -19.75 15.74 1.17
CA HIS A 128 -20.28 14.47 0.70
C HIS A 128 -19.12 13.48 0.68
N ILE A 129 -18.68 13.02 1.86
CA ILE A 129 -17.65 12.00 2.01
C ILE A 129 -18.33 10.67 1.69
N ALA A 130 -18.48 10.39 0.41
CA ALA A 130 -18.87 9.09 -0.12
C ALA A 130 -17.61 8.32 -0.50
N PRO A 131 -17.59 6.99 -0.32
CA PRO A 131 -16.51 6.18 -0.86
C PRO A 131 -16.50 6.27 -2.39
N PRO A 132 -15.33 6.07 -3.03
CA PRO A 132 -15.27 5.96 -4.47
C PRO A 132 -16.15 4.82 -5.01
N PRO A 133 -16.57 4.89 -6.29
CA PRO A 133 -17.43 3.88 -6.89
C PRO A 133 -16.87 2.46 -6.73
N GLY A 134 -17.69 1.55 -6.23
CA GLY A 134 -17.34 0.14 -6.01
C GLY A 134 -16.71 -0.18 -4.66
N TYR A 135 -16.37 0.82 -3.84
CA TYR A 135 -15.97 0.59 -2.44
C TYR A 135 -17.19 0.52 -1.52
N PRO A 136 -17.18 -0.35 -0.50
CA PRO A 136 -18.23 -0.43 0.50
C PRO A 136 -18.54 0.92 1.16
N GLU A 137 -19.81 1.24 1.32
CA GLU A 137 -20.29 2.50 1.91
C GLU A 137 -19.81 2.69 3.35
N THR A 138 -19.65 1.58 4.07
CA THR A 138 -19.10 1.56 5.44
C THR A 138 -17.60 1.90 5.52
N LEU A 139 -16.87 1.95 4.41
CA LEU A 139 -15.42 2.26 4.37
C LEU A 139 -15.13 3.71 3.93
N TYR A 140 -16.11 4.61 4.01
CA TYR A 140 -16.00 5.98 3.50
C TYR A 140 -14.88 6.82 4.15
N LEU A 141 -14.50 6.55 5.41
CA LEU A 141 -13.36 7.21 6.08
C LEU A 141 -12.03 6.46 5.92
N ASP A 142 -12.06 5.19 5.53
CA ASP A 142 -10.89 4.34 5.45
C ASP A 142 -10.30 4.24 4.04
N HIS A 143 -10.91 4.90 3.04
CA HIS A 143 -10.45 4.79 1.65
C HIS A 143 -8.97 5.15 1.46
N ALA A 144 -8.48 6.23 2.08
CA ALA A 144 -7.06 6.60 1.98
C ALA A 144 -6.13 5.53 2.57
N ARG A 145 -6.55 4.88 3.67
CA ARG A 145 -5.79 3.79 4.30
C ARG A 145 -5.82 2.54 3.42
N LEU A 146 -6.97 2.21 2.84
CA LEU A 146 -7.13 1.10 1.89
C LEU A 146 -6.26 1.32 0.65
N ALA A 147 -6.27 2.52 0.07
CA ALA A 147 -5.43 2.85 -1.08
C ALA A 147 -3.94 2.64 -0.77
N GLY A 148 -3.48 3.06 0.42
CA GLY A 148 -2.12 2.79 0.90
C GLY A 148 -1.81 1.29 1.07
N LEU A 149 -2.74 0.52 1.64
CA LEU A 149 -2.56 -0.93 1.80
C LEU A 149 -2.57 -1.68 0.46
N THR A 150 -3.44 -1.29 -0.48
CA THR A 150 -3.47 -1.83 -1.85
C THR A 150 -2.17 -1.51 -2.58
N ALA A 151 -1.67 -0.29 -2.39
CA ALA A 151 -0.37 0.14 -2.88
C ALA A 151 0.77 -0.73 -2.36
N ASP A 152 0.84 -0.92 -1.04
CA ASP A 152 1.86 -1.75 -0.38
C ASP A 152 1.76 -3.22 -0.84
N ALA A 153 0.54 -3.76 -0.98
CA ALA A 153 0.30 -5.12 -1.46
C ALA A 153 0.75 -5.30 -2.92
N ALA A 154 0.52 -4.30 -3.78
CA ALA A 154 0.96 -4.31 -5.17
C ALA A 154 2.49 -4.25 -5.26
N ASP A 155 3.13 -3.39 -4.48
CA ASP A 155 4.60 -3.27 -4.46
C ASP A 155 5.25 -4.58 -3.97
N LEU A 156 4.68 -5.20 -2.93
CA LEU A 156 5.10 -6.51 -2.43
C LEU A 156 4.90 -7.63 -3.49
N GLY A 157 3.83 -7.55 -4.27
CA GLY A 157 3.58 -8.44 -5.41
C GLY A 157 4.68 -8.38 -6.47
N VAL A 158 5.12 -7.17 -6.84
CA VAL A 158 6.21 -6.99 -7.80
C VAL A 158 7.55 -7.45 -7.21
N LEU A 159 7.84 -7.08 -5.95
CA LEU A 159 9.04 -7.53 -5.27
C LEU A 159 9.13 -9.06 -5.24
N TYR A 160 8.02 -9.75 -4.94
CA TYR A 160 7.95 -11.21 -4.99
C TYR A 160 8.23 -11.76 -6.39
N ALA A 161 7.62 -11.17 -7.42
CA ALA A 161 7.85 -11.58 -8.81
C ALA A 161 9.33 -11.45 -9.23
N VAL A 162 9.96 -10.32 -8.88
CA VAL A 162 11.36 -10.04 -9.20
C VAL A 162 12.31 -10.95 -8.41
N LEU A 163 12.02 -11.26 -7.15
CA LEU A 163 12.81 -12.23 -6.39
C LEU A 163 12.67 -13.65 -6.94
N MET A 164 11.50 -14.03 -7.45
CA MET A 164 11.34 -15.31 -8.13
C MET A 164 12.13 -15.36 -9.44
N LEU A 165 12.15 -14.27 -10.20
CA LEU A 165 13.02 -14.14 -11.37
C LEU A 165 14.50 -14.27 -10.99
N PHE A 166 14.94 -13.58 -9.93
CA PHE A 166 16.31 -13.70 -9.42
C PHE A 166 16.68 -15.16 -9.12
N ARG A 167 15.83 -15.88 -8.37
CA ARG A 167 16.06 -17.30 -8.06
C ARG A 167 16.12 -18.14 -9.34
N GLN A 168 15.21 -17.91 -10.29
CA GLN A 168 15.21 -18.60 -11.58
C GLN A 168 16.52 -18.38 -12.35
N LEU A 169 17.03 -17.15 -12.38
CA LEU A 169 18.30 -16.81 -13.06
C LEU A 169 19.51 -17.48 -12.38
N VAL A 170 19.54 -17.50 -11.03
CA VAL A 170 20.60 -18.19 -10.27
C VAL A 170 20.63 -19.69 -10.59
N TYR A 171 19.47 -20.35 -10.61
CA TYR A 171 19.36 -21.80 -10.80
C TYR A 171 19.28 -22.27 -12.26
N SER A 172 19.20 -21.34 -13.23
CA SER A 172 19.01 -21.64 -14.67
C SER A 172 20.09 -22.56 -15.28
N THR A 173 21.28 -22.65 -14.68
CA THR A 173 22.43 -23.40 -15.24
C THR A 173 22.66 -24.76 -14.61
N GLY A 174 21.78 -25.19 -13.70
CA GLY A 174 21.90 -26.51 -13.04
C GLY A 174 23.06 -26.61 -12.03
N SER A 175 23.80 -25.53 -11.79
CA SER A 175 24.80 -25.47 -10.71
C SER A 175 24.10 -25.54 -9.35
N LYS A 176 24.60 -26.41 -8.46
CA LYS A 176 24.17 -26.47 -7.05
C LYS A 176 24.74 -25.26 -6.30
N VAL A 177 24.18 -24.08 -6.53
CA VAL A 177 24.55 -22.86 -5.81
C VAL A 177 23.69 -22.76 -4.55
N SER A 178 24.32 -22.71 -3.38
CA SER A 178 23.62 -22.40 -2.13
C SER A 178 23.34 -20.90 -2.11
N LEU A 179 22.07 -20.52 -1.98
CA LEU A 179 21.67 -19.13 -1.89
C LEU A 179 21.50 -18.77 -0.42
N GLU A 180 22.40 -17.93 0.10
CA GLU A 180 22.32 -17.44 1.48
C GLU A 180 21.23 -16.36 1.63
N ASP A 181 20.57 -16.31 2.78
CA ASP A 181 19.54 -15.30 3.08
C ASP A 181 20.11 -13.87 3.05
N SER A 182 21.37 -13.71 3.46
CA SER A 182 22.12 -12.44 3.43
C SER A 182 22.19 -11.83 2.01
N VAL A 183 22.31 -12.69 1.00
CA VAL A 183 22.34 -12.31 -0.42
C VAL A 183 20.96 -11.87 -0.87
N VAL A 184 19.92 -12.62 -0.51
CA VAL A 184 18.54 -12.27 -0.86
C VAL A 184 18.15 -10.93 -0.25
N ASP A 185 18.50 -10.70 1.02
CA ASP A 185 18.26 -9.42 1.70
C ASP A 185 19.00 -8.25 1.05
N ARG A 186 20.21 -8.49 0.56
CA ARG A 186 20.95 -7.47 -0.20
C ARG A 186 20.27 -7.15 -1.53
N VAL A 187 19.87 -8.17 -2.29
CA VAL A 187 19.15 -7.99 -3.56
C VAL A 187 17.81 -7.27 -3.32
N LYS A 188 17.07 -7.61 -2.26
CA LYS A 188 15.86 -6.89 -1.85
C LYS A 188 16.11 -5.39 -1.66
N ARG A 189 17.17 -5.02 -0.93
CA ARG A 189 17.53 -3.60 -0.73
C ARG A 189 17.85 -2.91 -2.05
N GLU A 190 18.66 -3.55 -2.89
CA GLU A 190 19.05 -2.98 -4.19
C GLU A 190 17.85 -2.80 -5.13
N ILE A 191 16.86 -3.70 -5.10
CA ILE A 191 15.61 -3.54 -5.86
C ILE A 191 14.88 -2.25 -5.45
N TRP A 192 14.84 -1.92 -4.16
CA TRP A 192 14.23 -0.69 -3.67
C TRP A 192 15.05 0.57 -3.95
N GLU A 193 16.38 0.45 -3.98
CA GLU A 193 17.29 1.57 -4.26
C GLU A 193 17.31 1.95 -5.75
N VAL A 194 17.25 0.95 -6.64
CA VAL A 194 17.30 1.14 -8.10
C VAL A 194 15.90 1.34 -8.70
N GLY A 195 14.88 0.74 -8.09
CA GLY A 195 13.54 0.69 -8.64
C GLY A 195 12.77 2.00 -8.62
N PRO A 196 11.64 2.05 -9.34
CA PRO A 196 10.72 3.19 -9.28
C PRO A 196 10.14 3.34 -7.88
N VAL A 197 9.71 4.57 -7.55
CA VAL A 197 9.12 4.92 -6.24
C VAL A 197 8.01 3.96 -5.82
N ARG A 198 7.22 3.46 -6.79
CA ARG A 198 6.14 2.49 -6.58
C ARG A 198 6.31 1.32 -7.53
N LEU A 199 6.84 0.20 -7.03
CA LEU A 199 7.08 -1.00 -7.82
C LEU A 199 5.79 -1.53 -8.46
N GLY A 200 4.71 -1.57 -7.69
CA GLY A 200 3.38 -2.08 -8.04
C GLY A 200 2.51 -1.16 -8.88
N LEU A 201 3.05 -0.08 -9.46
CA LEU A 201 2.30 0.80 -10.35
C LEU A 201 1.64 0.03 -11.50
N CYS A 202 2.28 -1.03 -12.01
CA CYS A 202 1.72 -1.90 -13.04
C CYS A 202 0.44 -2.64 -12.66
N PHE A 203 0.10 -2.72 -11.37
CA PHE A 203 -1.15 -3.29 -10.87
C PHE A 203 -2.21 -2.25 -10.55
N SER A 204 -1.86 -0.97 -10.61
CA SER A 204 -2.82 0.12 -10.54
C SER A 204 -3.54 0.18 -11.88
N GLY A 205 -4.86 -0.01 -11.92
CA GLY A 205 -5.68 -0.05 -13.14
C GLY A 205 -5.78 1.27 -13.92
N ARG A 206 -4.72 2.07 -13.92
CA ARG A 206 -4.61 3.34 -14.64
C ARG A 206 -4.48 3.06 -16.15
N LYS A 207 -5.24 3.82 -16.93
CA LYS A 207 -5.10 3.82 -18.40
C LYS A 207 -3.78 4.51 -18.79
N PRO A 208 -3.12 4.04 -19.87
CA PRO A 208 -1.86 4.59 -20.40
C PRO A 208 -2.07 5.97 -21.06
N GLY A 209 -2.46 6.97 -20.26
CA GLY A 209 -2.53 8.38 -20.67
C GLY A 209 -1.67 9.31 -19.82
N ASP A 210 -1.08 8.81 -18.72
CA ASP A 210 0.02 9.46 -18.00
C ASP A 210 1.34 8.86 -18.50
N ASP A 211 1.68 9.18 -19.75
CA ASP A 211 2.80 8.56 -20.47
C ASP A 211 4.14 8.79 -19.76
N GLU A 212 4.35 9.97 -19.18
CA GLU A 212 5.64 10.33 -18.55
C GLU A 212 5.92 9.52 -17.27
N GLU A 213 4.93 9.35 -16.39
CA GLU A 213 5.10 8.57 -15.15
C GLU A 213 5.26 7.08 -15.46
N TRP A 214 4.51 6.58 -16.45
CA TRP A 214 4.60 5.20 -16.91
C TRP A 214 5.93 4.90 -17.59
N GLU A 215 6.45 5.82 -18.39
CA GLU A 215 7.79 5.70 -19.00
C GLU A 215 8.89 5.72 -17.96
N LYS A 216 8.81 6.60 -16.96
CA LYS A 216 9.75 6.62 -15.81
C LYS A 216 9.70 5.30 -15.04
N TRP A 217 8.50 4.78 -14.78
CA TRP A 217 8.35 3.48 -14.13
C TRP A 217 8.96 2.35 -14.97
N ARG A 218 8.70 2.34 -16.29
CA ARG A 218 9.26 1.32 -17.21
C ARG A 218 10.79 1.38 -17.23
N ALA A 219 11.37 2.58 -17.28
CA ALA A 219 12.82 2.76 -17.21
C ALA A 219 13.38 2.21 -15.90
N GLY A 220 12.83 2.61 -14.75
CA GLY A 220 13.27 2.10 -13.45
C GLY A 220 13.12 0.57 -13.32
N MET A 221 12.07 -0.02 -13.92
CA MET A 221 11.89 -1.47 -13.90
C MET A 221 12.92 -2.22 -14.76
N ARG A 222 13.36 -1.63 -15.89
CA ARG A 222 14.49 -2.18 -16.66
C ARG A 222 15.77 -2.19 -15.83
N ASP A 223 16.04 -1.11 -15.09
CA ASP A 223 17.21 -1.01 -14.22
C ASP A 223 17.16 -2.06 -13.09
N VAL A 224 15.99 -2.29 -12.49
CA VAL A 224 15.78 -3.35 -11.48
C VAL A 224 16.10 -4.73 -12.05
N VAL A 225 15.54 -5.06 -13.22
CA VAL A 225 15.71 -6.38 -13.80
C VAL A 225 17.15 -6.60 -14.28
N LEU A 226 17.80 -5.55 -14.80
CA LEU A 226 19.23 -5.56 -15.12
C LEU A 226 20.08 -5.81 -13.86
N GLN A 227 19.81 -5.08 -12.78
CA GLN A 227 20.52 -5.24 -11.51
C GLN A 227 20.37 -6.66 -10.96
N VAL A 228 19.16 -7.21 -11.01
CA VAL A 228 18.86 -8.59 -10.59
C VAL A 228 19.62 -9.62 -11.44
N ALA A 229 19.71 -9.41 -12.76
CA ALA A 229 20.46 -10.29 -13.65
C ALA A 229 21.97 -10.24 -13.36
N VAL A 230 22.51 -9.05 -13.15
CA VAL A 230 23.91 -8.86 -12.73
C VAL A 230 24.20 -9.58 -11.42
N ARG A 231 23.33 -9.45 -10.41
CA ARG A 231 23.52 -10.15 -9.13
C ARG A 231 23.37 -11.65 -9.26
N ALA A 232 22.47 -12.13 -10.11
CA ALA A 232 22.36 -13.56 -10.38
C ALA A 232 23.65 -14.11 -11.00
N GLU A 233 24.28 -13.38 -11.93
CA GLU A 233 25.56 -13.76 -12.53
C GLU A 233 26.69 -13.80 -11.49
N GLN A 234 26.77 -12.79 -10.62
CA GLN A 234 27.79 -12.75 -9.56
C GLN A 234 27.67 -13.95 -8.61
N VAL A 235 26.43 -14.32 -8.24
CA VAL A 235 26.15 -15.49 -7.41
C VAL A 235 26.57 -16.78 -8.13
N ARG A 236 26.27 -16.92 -9.42
CA ARG A 236 26.70 -18.08 -10.23
C ARG A 236 28.22 -18.19 -10.34
N SER A 237 28.89 -17.04 -10.48
CA SER A 237 30.35 -16.95 -10.60
C SER A 237 31.09 -17.07 -9.26
N GLY A 238 30.37 -17.10 -8.13
CA GLY A 238 30.96 -17.12 -6.79
C GLY A 238 31.72 -15.83 -6.42
N LEU A 239 31.39 -14.71 -7.08
CA LEU A 239 32.08 -13.44 -6.86
C LEU A 239 31.54 -12.72 -5.60
N PRO A 240 32.40 -12.11 -4.78
CA PRO A 240 31.98 -11.37 -3.60
C PRO A 240 31.26 -10.07 -4.00
N PHE A 241 30.10 -9.83 -3.40
CA PHE A 241 29.24 -8.66 -3.68
C PHE A 241 29.90 -7.30 -3.36
N ASP A 242 30.94 -7.27 -2.53
CA ASP A 242 31.61 -6.04 -2.01
C ASP A 242 32.82 -5.57 -2.83
N SER A 243 33.16 -6.27 -3.89
CA SER A 243 34.34 -5.93 -4.68
C SER A 243 34.01 -4.82 -5.69
N SER A 244 34.27 -3.56 -5.32
CA SER A 244 34.30 -2.39 -6.23
C SER A 244 35.31 -2.50 -7.39
N LYS A 245 36.00 -3.65 -7.49
CA LYS A 245 37.09 -3.96 -8.43
C LYS A 245 36.79 -5.17 -9.32
N THR A 246 35.66 -5.87 -9.18
CA THR A 246 35.32 -6.97 -10.10
C THR A 246 34.60 -6.41 -11.33
N PRO A 247 35.03 -6.78 -12.56
CA PRO A 247 34.30 -6.40 -13.75
C PRO A 247 32.91 -7.03 -13.66
N THR A 248 31.91 -6.18 -13.52
CA THR A 248 30.52 -6.59 -13.60
C THR A 248 30.28 -7.06 -15.03
N THR A 249 30.25 -8.37 -15.25
CA THR A 249 29.93 -8.92 -16.56
C THR A 249 28.50 -8.53 -16.88
N LEU A 250 28.35 -7.59 -17.83
CA LEU A 250 27.06 -7.16 -18.31
C LEU A 250 26.35 -8.38 -18.91
N PRO A 251 25.05 -8.58 -18.63
CA PRO A 251 24.28 -9.64 -19.24
C PRO A 251 24.29 -9.52 -20.78
N ASP A 252 24.39 -10.66 -21.47
CA ASP A 252 24.32 -10.72 -22.93
C ASP A 252 23.06 -10.02 -23.47
N THR A 253 23.13 -9.46 -24.68
CA THR A 253 22.00 -8.79 -25.36
C THR A 253 20.76 -9.67 -25.46
N LYS A 254 20.95 -10.98 -25.64
CA LYS A 254 19.86 -11.97 -25.63
C LYS A 254 19.16 -12.04 -24.27
N THR A 255 19.92 -12.04 -23.18
CA THR A 255 19.40 -12.05 -21.81
C THR A 255 18.61 -10.79 -21.52
N LEU A 256 19.10 -9.62 -21.94
CA LEU A 256 18.36 -8.35 -21.80
C LEU A 256 17.01 -8.38 -22.55
N SER A 257 17.00 -8.85 -23.79
CA SER A 257 15.74 -8.94 -24.57
C SER A 257 14.73 -9.91 -23.93
N MET A 258 15.22 -11.02 -23.35
CA MET A 258 14.38 -11.96 -22.59
C MET A 258 13.78 -11.29 -21.34
N LEU A 259 14.57 -10.50 -20.62
CA LEU A 259 14.16 -9.83 -19.39
C LEU A 259 13.14 -8.71 -19.64
N GLU A 260 13.31 -7.94 -20.72
CA GLU A 260 12.32 -6.96 -21.17
C GLU A 260 11.01 -7.65 -21.54
N SER A 261 11.08 -8.70 -22.37
CA SER A 261 9.90 -9.49 -22.74
C SER A 261 9.21 -10.13 -21.52
N TRP A 262 10.00 -10.60 -20.54
CA TRP A 262 9.46 -11.14 -19.30
C TRP A 262 8.69 -10.07 -18.52
N THR A 263 9.25 -8.86 -18.41
CA THR A 263 8.64 -7.75 -17.67
C THR A 263 7.29 -7.35 -18.28
N GLU A 264 7.22 -7.20 -19.60
CA GLU A 264 6.00 -6.83 -20.33
C GLU A 264 4.90 -7.90 -20.27
N ASN A 265 5.30 -9.17 -20.19
CA ASN A 265 4.36 -10.29 -20.17
C ASN A 265 3.88 -10.67 -18.77
N ASN A 266 4.70 -10.44 -17.74
CA ASN A 266 4.42 -10.91 -16.38
C ASN A 266 4.03 -9.81 -15.40
N LEU A 267 4.52 -8.56 -15.57
CA LEU A 267 4.17 -7.43 -14.69
C LEU A 267 2.96 -6.67 -15.24
N LYS A 268 1.83 -7.36 -15.35
CA LYS A 268 0.52 -6.78 -15.69
C LYS A 268 -0.60 -7.47 -14.92
N PRO A 269 -1.72 -6.79 -14.62
CA PRO A 269 -2.77 -7.33 -13.74
C PRO A 269 -3.35 -8.67 -14.21
N ASP A 270 -3.42 -8.87 -15.53
CA ASP A 270 -4.02 -10.05 -16.13
C ASP A 270 -3.06 -11.22 -16.32
N ALA A 271 -1.76 -11.02 -16.09
CA ALA A 271 -0.76 -12.06 -16.28
C ALA A 271 -1.03 -13.27 -15.36
N PRO A 272 -0.94 -14.51 -15.87
CA PRO A 272 -1.12 -15.71 -15.04
C PRO A 272 -0.15 -15.74 -13.86
N LEU A 273 1.09 -15.30 -14.06
CA LEU A 273 2.11 -15.28 -13.02
C LEU A 273 1.78 -14.23 -11.93
N ALA A 274 1.32 -13.04 -12.32
CA ALA A 274 0.85 -12.03 -11.38
C ALA A 274 -0.33 -12.52 -10.54
N LYS A 275 -1.30 -13.23 -11.16
CA LYS A 275 -2.44 -13.84 -10.46
C LYS A 275 -1.99 -14.91 -9.45
N LEU A 276 -1.02 -15.73 -9.84
CA LEU A 276 -0.44 -16.76 -8.97
C LEU A 276 0.28 -16.14 -7.77
N PHE A 277 1.13 -15.14 -8.00
CA PHE A 277 1.87 -14.46 -6.94
C PHE A 277 0.94 -13.70 -5.99
N LYS A 278 -0.05 -12.99 -6.56
CA LYS A 278 -1.12 -12.36 -5.79
C LYS A 278 -1.86 -13.38 -4.93
N GLY A 279 -2.29 -14.51 -5.49
CA GLY A 279 -3.01 -15.54 -4.73
C GLY A 279 -2.18 -16.13 -3.58
N ARG A 280 -0.89 -16.35 -3.78
CA ARG A 280 0.03 -16.81 -2.72
C ARG A 280 0.21 -15.75 -1.62
N LEU A 281 0.41 -14.48 -2.01
CA LEU A 281 0.52 -13.38 -1.05
C LEU A 281 -0.77 -13.14 -0.28
N THR A 282 -1.93 -13.19 -0.94
CA THR A 282 -3.24 -13.06 -0.29
C THR A 282 -3.39 -14.12 0.79
N LYS A 283 -3.12 -15.39 0.48
CA LYS A 283 -3.18 -16.48 1.48
C LYS A 283 -2.21 -16.28 2.64
N ALA A 284 -0.96 -15.91 2.36
CA ALA A 284 0.04 -15.69 3.41
C ALA A 284 -0.33 -14.51 4.32
N VAL A 285 -0.88 -13.43 3.76
CA VAL A 285 -1.37 -12.28 4.53
C VAL A 285 -2.62 -12.66 5.33
N GLU A 286 -3.57 -13.39 4.75
CA GLU A 286 -4.76 -13.88 5.46
C GLU A 286 -4.38 -14.77 6.65
N GLN A 287 -3.39 -15.65 6.49
CA GLN A 287 -2.84 -16.44 7.59
C GLN A 287 -2.34 -15.57 8.73
N VAL A 288 -1.55 -14.53 8.44
CA VAL A 288 -1.08 -13.58 9.47
C VAL A 288 -2.23 -12.84 10.14
N VAL A 289 -3.19 -12.32 9.36
CA VAL A 289 -4.31 -11.54 9.88
C VAL A 289 -5.17 -12.39 10.83
N ASN A 290 -5.32 -13.69 10.53
CA ASN A 290 -6.13 -14.62 11.30
C ASN A 290 -5.36 -15.31 12.44
N ASN A 291 -4.01 -15.38 12.38
CA ASN A 291 -3.20 -16.04 13.41
C ASN A 291 -3.07 -15.18 14.68
N SER A 292 -4.05 -15.33 15.57
CA SER A 292 -3.87 -15.18 17.02
C SER A 292 -3.76 -16.54 17.75
N SER A 293 -3.72 -17.67 17.01
CA SER A 293 -3.81 -19.02 17.58
C SER A 293 -2.64 -19.92 17.16
N ARG A 294 -1.65 -20.06 18.04
CA ARG A 294 -0.38 -20.81 18.00
C ARG A 294 -0.37 -22.30 17.55
N LYS A 295 -1.42 -22.86 16.95
CA LYS A 295 -1.55 -24.33 16.77
C LYS A 295 -1.28 -24.89 15.37
N LYS A 296 -0.95 -24.08 14.35
CA LYS A 296 -0.74 -24.54 12.96
C LYS A 296 0.61 -24.15 12.32
N GLU A 297 1.60 -23.76 13.11
CA GLU A 297 2.87 -23.20 12.60
C GLU A 297 3.65 -24.14 11.66
N SER A 298 3.62 -25.47 11.86
CA SER A 298 4.50 -26.40 11.13
C SER A 298 4.09 -26.74 9.69
N GLU A 299 2.80 -26.68 9.35
CA GLU A 299 2.33 -26.88 7.96
C GLU A 299 2.35 -25.56 7.18
N GLU A 300 2.07 -24.46 7.86
CA GLU A 300 2.10 -23.10 7.32
C GLU A 300 3.52 -22.70 6.91
N GLU A 301 4.52 -23.00 7.75
CA GLU A 301 5.93 -22.79 7.39
C GLU A 301 6.33 -23.57 6.13
N LYS A 302 5.83 -24.79 5.94
CA LYS A 302 6.14 -25.58 4.75
C LYS A 302 5.49 -25.01 3.48
N GLU A 303 4.28 -24.47 3.57
CA GLU A 303 3.60 -23.84 2.43
C GLU A 303 4.28 -22.52 2.04
N VAL A 304 4.64 -21.69 3.03
CA VAL A 304 5.42 -20.45 2.83
C VAL A 304 6.77 -20.77 2.19
N VAL A 305 7.42 -21.84 2.64
CA VAL A 305 8.70 -22.30 2.08
C VAL A 305 8.56 -22.80 0.65
N ALA A 306 7.57 -23.65 0.39
CA ALA A 306 7.30 -24.15 -0.95
C ALA A 306 6.91 -23.02 -1.93
N ALA A 307 6.31 -21.94 -1.42
CA ALA A 307 5.97 -20.76 -2.20
C ALA A 307 7.16 -19.82 -2.45
N GLY A 308 8.28 -19.94 -1.73
CA GLY A 308 9.41 -19.01 -1.84
C GLY A 308 9.13 -17.63 -1.22
N LEU A 309 8.27 -17.58 -0.20
CA LEU A 309 7.83 -16.36 0.48
C LEU A 309 8.63 -16.04 1.75
N GLU A 310 9.52 -16.92 2.18
CA GLU A 310 10.31 -16.79 3.42
C GLU A 310 11.04 -15.45 3.50
N PRO A 311 11.72 -14.96 2.44
CA PRO A 311 12.42 -13.68 2.50
C PRO A 311 11.47 -12.48 2.66
N LEU A 312 10.19 -12.64 2.35
CA LEU A 312 9.17 -11.59 2.40
C LEU A 312 8.30 -11.65 3.66
N MET A 313 8.54 -12.60 4.56
CA MET A 313 7.75 -12.76 5.77
C MET A 313 7.70 -11.51 6.67
N PRO A 314 8.78 -10.72 6.85
CA PRO A 314 8.69 -9.47 7.60
C PRO A 314 7.69 -8.48 7.00
N GLU A 315 7.71 -8.30 5.68
CA GLU A 315 6.81 -7.40 4.96
C GLU A 315 5.36 -7.93 4.95
N ILE A 316 5.17 -9.24 4.74
CA ILE A 316 3.87 -9.91 4.82
C ILE A 316 3.27 -9.74 6.23
N ARG A 317 4.08 -9.92 7.28
CA ARG A 317 3.64 -9.73 8.67
C ARG A 317 3.22 -8.29 8.93
N HIS A 318 4.04 -7.34 8.51
CA HIS A 318 3.74 -5.91 8.66
C HIS A 318 2.44 -5.51 7.95
N LEU A 319 2.25 -5.98 6.72
CA LEU A 319 1.02 -5.73 5.96
C LEU A 319 -0.19 -6.38 6.65
N GLY A 320 -0.07 -7.65 7.06
CA GLY A 320 -1.12 -8.38 7.76
C GLY A 320 -1.53 -7.73 9.09
N GLU A 321 -0.58 -7.27 9.89
CA GLU A 321 -0.85 -6.55 11.14
C GLU A 321 -1.62 -5.24 10.90
N ARG A 322 -1.27 -4.49 9.85
CA ARG A 322 -1.96 -3.24 9.50
C ARG A 322 -3.39 -3.50 9.02
N ILE A 323 -3.59 -4.56 8.24
CA ILE A 323 -4.92 -5.01 7.81
C ILE A 323 -5.74 -5.48 9.01
N GLY A 324 -5.16 -6.26 9.92
CA GLY A 324 -5.82 -6.71 11.14
C GLY A 324 -6.21 -5.54 12.06
N LYS A 325 -5.37 -4.52 12.19
CA LYS A 325 -5.71 -3.28 12.91
C LYS A 325 -6.87 -2.54 12.26
N LEU A 326 -6.88 -2.43 10.93
CA LEU A 326 -8.01 -1.84 10.19
C LEU A 326 -9.30 -2.64 10.43
N ALA A 327 -9.25 -3.96 10.28
CA ALA A 327 -10.39 -4.85 10.53
C ALA A 327 -10.90 -4.73 11.98
N SER A 328 -10.01 -4.64 12.96
CA SER A 328 -10.36 -4.45 14.37
C SER A 328 -11.07 -3.13 14.61
N PHE A 329 -10.54 -2.01 14.08
CA PHE A 329 -11.16 -0.70 14.26
C PHE A 329 -12.51 -0.61 13.56
N HIS A 330 -12.55 -1.03 12.29
CA HIS A 330 -13.77 -1.10 11.49
C HIS A 330 -14.85 -1.97 12.15
N GLY A 331 -14.44 -3.14 12.68
CA GLY A 331 -15.31 -4.02 13.43
C GLY A 331 -15.87 -3.37 14.70
N ARG A 332 -15.08 -2.56 15.44
CA ARG A 332 -15.62 -1.86 16.62
C ARG A 332 -16.74 -0.88 16.27
N VAL A 333 -16.70 -0.29 15.08
CA VAL A 333 -17.73 0.66 14.61
C VAL A 333 -18.95 -0.07 14.07
N TYR A 334 -18.75 -1.03 13.16
CA TYR A 334 -19.83 -1.57 12.33
C TYR A 334 -20.26 -3.00 12.66
N ARG A 335 -19.63 -3.68 13.62
CA ARG A 335 -19.98 -5.08 13.95
C ARG A 335 -21.45 -5.27 14.29
N GLY A 336 -22.04 -4.38 15.08
CA GLY A 336 -23.46 -4.45 15.43
C GLY A 336 -24.39 -4.33 14.21
N LEU A 337 -23.98 -3.55 13.20
CA LEU A 337 -24.71 -3.43 11.94
C LEU A 337 -24.64 -4.74 11.14
N TYR A 338 -23.48 -5.39 11.10
CA TYR A 338 -23.26 -6.61 10.33
C TYR A 338 -23.89 -7.85 10.97
N GLU A 339 -24.02 -7.86 12.30
CA GLU A 339 -24.66 -8.94 13.06
C GLU A 339 -26.19 -8.78 13.13
N ALA A 340 -26.75 -7.68 12.59
CA ALA A 340 -28.19 -7.45 12.58
C ALA A 340 -28.92 -8.52 11.73
N GLU A 341 -30.08 -8.96 12.22
CA GLU A 341 -30.91 -9.94 11.51
C GLU A 341 -31.26 -9.45 10.09
N GLY A 342 -31.06 -10.33 9.11
CA GLY A 342 -31.38 -10.02 7.71
C GLY A 342 -30.35 -9.16 6.98
N PHE A 343 -29.27 -8.68 7.62
CA PHE A 343 -28.29 -7.81 6.95
C PHE A 343 -27.57 -8.51 5.79
N LEU A 344 -27.24 -9.79 5.95
CA LEU A 344 -26.61 -10.63 4.92
C LEU A 344 -27.59 -11.61 4.25
N ALA A 345 -28.88 -11.58 4.64
CA ALA A 345 -29.89 -12.49 4.10
C ALA A 345 -30.17 -12.29 2.60
#